data_AF-A0A1G1AWE6-F1
#
_entry.id   AF-A0A1G1AWE6-F1
#
_cell.length_a   1.000
_cell.length_b   1.000
_cell.length_c   1.000
_cell.angle_alpha   90.00
_cell.angle_beta   90.00
_cell.angle_gamma   90.00
#
_symmetry.space_group_name_H-M   'P 1'
#
loop_
_entity.id
_entity.type
_entity.pdbx_description
1 polymer ?
#
loop_
_entity_poly.entity_id
_entity_poly.type
_entity_poly.pdbx_seq_one_letter_code
_entity_poly.pdbx_strand_id
1 'polypeptide(L)'
;MGGFLTVGILVAFLAGLGAMFFEMPGLSLAVSAMFVLLMSGLILYETSNIIHGGETNYVMATVTLFVSIFNLFTSLLQLLGFANSDE
;
A
#
# COMPACT_ATOMS: atom_id res chain seq x y z
N MET A 1 6.42 14.45 -3.64
CA MET A 1 6.00 13.03 -3.59
C MET A 1 5.63 12.61 -2.17
N GLY A 2 6.50 12.81 -1.16
CA GLY A 2 6.24 12.41 0.24
C GLY A 2 4.85 12.78 0.77
N GLY A 3 4.46 14.06 0.72
CA GLY A 3 3.14 14.49 1.23
C GLY A 3 1.93 13.85 0.51
N PHE A 4 2.02 13.60 -0.80
CA PHE A 4 0.97 12.91 -1.55
C PHE A 4 0.86 11.44 -1.13
N LEU A 5 1.99 10.74 -0.99
CA LEU A 5 2.02 9.34 -0.55
C LEU A 5 1.49 9.21 0.87
N THR A 6 1.89 10.08 1.79
CA THR A 6 1.40 10.05 3.18
C THR A 6 -0.11 10.25 3.26
N VAL A 7 -0.66 11.26 2.57
CA VAL A 7 -2.10 11.50 2.54
C VAL A 7 -2.84 10.36 1.86
N GLY A 8 -2.32 9.86 0.73
CA GLY A 8 -2.91 8.74 0.00
C GLY A 8 -3.00 7.47 0.85
N ILE A 9 -1.92 7.14 1.58
CA ILE A 9 -1.88 5.99 2.49
C ILE A 9 -2.87 6.16 3.65
N LEU A 10 -2.95 7.36 4.25
CA LEU A 10 -3.92 7.62 5.32
C LEU A 10 -5.37 7.47 4.83
N VAL A 11 -5.70 8.02 3.67
CA VAL A 11 -7.03 7.91 3.08
C VAL A 11 -7.36 6.45 2.76
N ALA A 12 -6.45 5.73 2.13
CA ALA A 12 -6.65 4.32 1.80
C ALA A 12 -6.80 3.47 3.07
N PHE A 13 -6.04 3.76 4.13
CA PHE A 13 -6.15 3.09 5.42
C PHE A 13 -7.52 3.30 6.07
N LEU A 14 -8.01 4.55 6.12
CA LEU A 14 -9.34 4.86 6.64
C LEU A 14 -10.45 4.22 5.80
N ALA A 15 -10.30 4.21 4.47
CA ALA A 15 -11.22 3.53 3.58
C ALA A 15 -11.24 2.01 3.83
N GLY A 16 -10.07 1.40 4.10
CA GLY A 16 -9.95 -0.01 4.48
C GLY A 16 -10.63 -0.34 5.80
N LEU A 17 -10.50 0.53 6.80
CA LEU A 17 -11.27 0.40 8.05
C LEU A 17 -12.78 0.47 7.78
N GLY A 18 -13.23 1.41 6.94
CA GLY A 18 -14.62 1.49 6.50
C GLY A 18 -15.09 0.19 5.82
N ALA A 19 -14.28 -0.35 4.90
CA ALA A 19 -14.60 -1.60 4.21
C ALA A 19 -14.81 -2.78 5.18
N MET A 20 -14.03 -2.83 6.27
CA MET A 20 -14.15 -3.84 7.32
C MET A 20 -15.44 -3.68 8.13
N PHE A 21 -15.78 -2.47 8.58
CA PHE A 21 -16.97 -2.24 9.42
C PHE A 21 -18.30 -2.38 8.66
N PHE A 22 -18.32 -2.05 7.37
CA PHE A 22 -19.52 -2.12 6.55
C PHE A 22 -19.62 -3.40 5.71
N GLU A 23 -18.63 -4.30 5.80
CA GLU A 23 -18.55 -5.58 5.09
C GLU A 23 -18.83 -5.48 3.57
N MET A 24 -18.45 -4.36 2.94
CA MET A 24 -18.73 -4.11 1.52
C MET A 24 -17.62 -4.70 0.61
N PRO A 25 -17.88 -5.78 -0.14
CA PRO A 25 -16.84 -6.45 -0.93
C PRO A 25 -16.24 -5.56 -2.02
N GLY A 26 -17.09 -4.76 -2.69
CA GLY A 26 -16.63 -3.81 -3.72
C GLY A 26 -15.71 -2.71 -3.19
N LEU A 27 -15.93 -2.25 -1.95
CA LEU A 27 -15.07 -1.26 -1.31
C LEU A 27 -13.71 -1.88 -0.93
N SER A 28 -13.71 -3.12 -0.45
CA SER A 28 -12.48 -3.87 -0.16
C SER A 28 -11.61 -4.04 -1.41
N LEU A 29 -12.21 -4.36 -2.56
CA LEU A 29 -11.52 -4.45 -3.85
C LEU A 29 -10.91 -3.11 -4.26
N ALA A 30 -11.69 -2.02 -4.17
CA ALA A 30 -11.21 -0.68 -4.52
C ALA A 30 -10.05 -0.25 -3.62
N VAL A 31 -10.12 -0.53 -2.31
CA VAL A 31 -9.04 -0.28 -1.35
C VAL A 31 -7.79 -1.08 -1.72
N SER A 32 -7.94 -2.36 -2.04
CA SER A 32 -6.82 -3.21 -2.47
C SER A 32 -6.12 -2.66 -3.71
N ALA A 33 -6.89 -2.23 -4.73
CA ALA A 33 -6.34 -1.61 -5.93
C ALA A 33 -5.60 -0.28 -5.63
N MET A 34 -6.14 0.55 -4.75
CA MET A 34 -5.47 1.78 -4.30
C MET A 34 -4.16 1.46 -3.56
N PHE A 35 -4.15 0.48 -2.67
CA PHE A 35 -2.96 0.07 -1.92
C PHE A 35 -1.85 -0.45 -2.85
N VAL A 36 -2.18 -1.20 -3.90
CA VAL A 36 -1.18 -1.65 -4.89
C VAL A 36 -0.44 -0.46 -5.50
N LEU A 37 -1.16 0.57 -5.93
CA LEU A 37 -0.55 1.77 -6.53
C LEU A 37 0.25 2.57 -5.51
N LEU A 38 -0.31 2.79 -4.32
CA LEU A 38 0.32 3.58 -3.25
C LEU A 38 1.59 2.92 -2.71
N MET A 39 1.56 1.61 -2.46
CA MET A 39 2.73 0.87 -2.00
C MET A 39 3.81 0.79 -3.09
N SER A 40 3.43 0.64 -4.36
CA SER A 40 4.39 0.72 -5.48
C SER A 40 5.07 2.09 -5.54
N GLY A 41 4.29 3.17 -5.39
CA GLY A 41 4.80 4.54 -5.34
C GLY A 41 5.71 4.78 -4.13
N LEU A 42 5.36 4.24 -2.97
CA LEU A 42 6.16 4.34 -1.75
C LEU A 42 7.50 3.61 -1.88
N ILE A 43 7.51 2.40 -2.45
CA ILE A 43 8.74 1.65 -2.72
C ILE A 43 9.67 2.45 -3.64
N LEU A 44 9.14 3.01 -4.73
CA LEU A 44 9.93 3.85 -5.64
C LEU A 44 10.48 5.10 -4.94
N TYR A 45 9.65 5.76 -4.13
CA TYR A 45 10.03 6.95 -3.38
C TYR A 45 11.13 6.67 -2.35
N GLU A 46 10.96 5.64 -1.51
CA GLU A 46 11.94 5.25 -0.50
C GLU A 46 13.24 4.76 -1.13
N THR A 47 13.16 3.92 -2.17
CA THR A 47 14.36 3.46 -2.89
C THR A 47 15.13 4.63 -3.47
N SER A 48 14.44 5.61 -4.05
CA SER A 48 15.06 6.85 -4.53
C SER A 48 15.69 7.64 -3.38
N ASN A 49 15.00 7.77 -2.24
CA ASN A 49 15.51 8.51 -1.08
C ASN A 49 16.78 7.87 -0.50
N ILE A 50 16.85 6.54 -0.46
CA ILE A 50 18.03 5.77 -0.05
C ILE A 50 19.21 6.02 -1.01
N ILE A 51 18.96 5.95 -2.34
CA ILE A 51 20.01 6.12 -3.35
C ILE A 51 20.60 7.55 -3.33
N HIS A 52 19.76 8.56 -3.10
CA HIS A 52 20.20 9.96 -3.05
C HIS A 52 20.75 10.38 -1.68
N GLY A 53 20.89 9.46 -0.72
CA GLY A 53 21.41 9.75 0.61
C GLY A 53 20.50 10.60 1.49
N GLY A 54 19.20 10.68 1.14
CA GLY A 54 18.20 11.40 1.92
C GLY A 54 17.73 10.64 3.15
N GLU A 55 17.86 9.30 3.17
CA GLU A 55 17.75 8.51 4.39
C GLU A 55 19.10 8.01 4.90
N THR A 56 19.36 8.27 6.17
CA THR A 56 20.58 7.84 6.88
C THR A 56 20.29 6.69 7.84
N ASN A 57 19.02 6.46 8.17
CA ASN A 57 18.61 5.38 9.05
C ASN A 57 18.21 4.15 8.22
N TYR A 58 19.19 3.30 7.94
CA TYR A 58 18.99 2.06 7.17
C TYR A 58 17.98 1.09 7.82
N VAL A 59 17.85 1.10 9.14
CA VAL A 59 16.87 0.25 9.84
C VAL A 59 15.46 0.72 9.53
N MET A 60 15.19 2.02 9.66
CA MET A 60 13.89 2.59 9.31
C MET A 60 13.59 2.42 7.82
N ALA A 61 14.54 2.69 6.94
CA ALA A 61 14.37 2.56 5.51
C ALA A 61 14.01 1.11 5.09
N THR A 62 14.71 0.11 5.65
CA THR A 62 14.44 -1.31 5.36
C THR A 62 13.10 -1.78 5.92
N VAL A 63 12.74 -1.37 7.15
CA VAL A 63 11.42 -1.69 7.73
C VAL A 63 10.29 -1.07 6.90
N THR A 64 10.42 0.19 6.49
CA THR A 64 9.43 0.85 5.62
C THR A 64 9.26 0.11 4.30
N LEU A 65 10.37 -0.27 3.64
CA LEU A 65 10.32 -1.06 2.41
C LEU A 65 9.67 -2.43 2.63
N PHE A 66 10.01 -3.12 3.71
CA PHE A 66 9.41 -4.42 4.04
C PHE A 66 7.90 -4.32 4.23
N VAL A 67 7.42 -3.37 5.04
CA VAL A 67 5.99 -3.15 5.28
C VAL A 67 5.27 -2.79 3.98
N SER A 68 5.90 -1.97 3.14
CA SER A 68 5.32 -1.58 1.84
C SER A 68 5.16 -2.78 0.90
N ILE A 69 6.18 -3.64 0.80
CA ILE A 69 6.15 -4.86 -0.01
C ILE A 69 5.10 -5.83 0.54
N PHE A 70 5.04 -6.01 1.86
CA PHE A 70 4.05 -6.86 2.49
C PHE A 70 2.62 -6.41 2.14
N ASN A 71 2.32 -5.12 2.31
CA ASN A 71 1.01 -4.57 1.99
C ASN A 71 0.69 -4.68 0.49
N LEU A 72 1.67 -4.45 -0.39
CA LEU A 72 1.51 -4.62 -1.83
C LEU A 72 1.14 -6.07 -2.15
N PHE A 73 1.87 -7.03 -1.59
CA PHE A 73 1.64 -8.45 -1.80
C PHE A 73 0.26 -8.88 -1.32
N THR A 74 -0.12 -8.52 -0.09
CA THR A 74 -1.45 -8.82 0.46
C THR A 74 -2.57 -8.20 -0.39
N SER A 75 -2.40 -6.96 -0.85
CA SER A 75 -3.40 -6.30 -1.69
C SER A 75 -3.53 -6.97 -3.06
N LEU A 76 -2.41 -7.42 -3.64
CA LEU A 76 -2.44 -8.22 -4.87
C LEU A 76 -3.14 -9.57 -4.65
N LEU A 77 -2.88 -10.25 -3.52
CA LEU A 77 -3.57 -11.49 -3.20
C LEU A 77 -5.08 -11.30 -3.06
N GLN A 78 -5.53 -10.19 -2.48
CA GLN A 78 -6.96 -9.88 -2.38
C GLN A 78 -7.59 -9.66 -3.76
N LEU A 79 -6.93 -8.88 -4.63
CA LEU A 79 -7.40 -8.65 -6.01
C LEU A 79 -7.44 -9.92 -6.84
N LEU A 80 -6.35 -10.70 -6.81
CA LEU A 80 -6.25 -11.95 -7.55
C LEU A 80 -7.20 -13.01 -6.97
N GLY A 81 -7.32 -13.08 -5.64
CA GLY A 81 -8.26 -13.99 -4.97
C GLY A 81 -9.70 -13.71 -5.39
N PHE A 82 -10.10 -12.44 -5.42
CA PHE A 82 -11.42 -12.03 -5.89
C PHE A 82 -11.64 -12.36 -7.38
N ALA A 83 -10.66 -12.06 -8.24
CA ALA A 83 -10.75 -12.33 -9.66
C ALA A 83 -10.88 -13.83 -10.00
N ASN A 84 -10.31 -14.71 -9.17
CA ASN A 84 -10.45 -16.16 -9.33
C ASN A 84 -11.72 -16.73 -8.67
N SER A 85 -12.41 -15.98 -7.80
CA SER A 85 -13.64 -16.43 -7.15
C SER A 85 -14.93 -16.09 -7.91
N ASP A 86 -14.84 -15.26 -8.96
CA ASP A 86 -15.95 -14.92 -9.86
C ASP A 86 -16.13 -15.94 -11.02
N GLU A 87 -15.44 -17.09 -10.97
CA GLU A 87 -15.71 -18.32 -11.76
C GLU A 87 -16.47 -19.36 -10.93
#